data_AF-A0A935ZUP5-F1
#
_entry.id   AF-A0A935ZUP5-F1
#
_cell.length_a   1.000
_cell.length_b   1.000
_cell.length_c   1.000
_cell.angle_alpha   90.00
_cell.angle_beta   90.00
_cell.angle_gamma   90.00
#
_symmetry.space_group_name_H-M   'P 1'
#
loop_
_entity.id
_entity.type
_entity.pdbx_description
1 polymer ?
#
loop_
_entity_poly.entity_id
_entity_poly.type
_entity_poly.pdbx_seq_one_letter_code
_entity_poly.pdbx_strand_id
1 'polypeptide(L)'
;MLHWSSYCVAWSLAAAPEPEPFRFEAPPSSEPSPAPAPVASWTTADHPRASTPATPFGTTPRPKPHREPDPRTTRIVRLDLMAGPLWRPRQLDAALLTSVEIGAMRGFSGVFATGLLVDPRRTPVAALDAPIGGGALYRGRLARAPVFLSIGLTAGLLVHRAKTERGLHHAVDPDLRVPIRFAWTIAKLGVSVALEQGFSFRDRDYSRRGQVVWAKGAYRIGFAIGLHWDRVAGRARITLPRRRMRSS
;
A
#
# COMPACT_ATOMS: atom_id res chain seq x y z
N MET A 1 1.18 33.70 -27.85
CA MET A 1 -0.15 33.35 -27.32
C MET A 1 -0.18 31.87 -27.04
N LEU A 2 -0.24 31.48 -25.77
CA LEU A 2 -0.73 30.20 -25.24
C LEU A 2 -0.67 30.32 -23.71
N HIS A 3 -1.82 30.64 -23.11
CA HIS A 3 -2.05 30.74 -21.67
C HIS A 3 -1.96 29.35 -21.04
N TRP A 4 -1.16 29.20 -19.98
CA TRP A 4 -1.32 28.09 -19.04
C TRP A 4 -1.68 28.64 -17.67
N SER A 5 -2.89 28.26 -17.26
CA SER A 5 -3.59 28.70 -16.05
C SER A 5 -3.02 28.02 -14.81
N SER A 6 -2.82 28.84 -13.78
CA SER A 6 -2.41 28.45 -12.43
C SER A 6 -3.56 27.74 -11.71
N TYR A 7 -3.34 26.52 -11.24
CA TYR A 7 -4.17 25.93 -10.19
C TYR A 7 -3.47 26.06 -8.85
N CYS A 8 -3.89 27.08 -8.09
CA CYS A 8 -3.68 27.16 -6.65
C CYS A 8 -4.69 26.24 -5.96
N VAL A 9 -4.23 25.23 -5.23
CA VAL A 9 -5.07 24.51 -4.27
C VAL A 9 -4.71 25.06 -2.89
N ALA A 10 -5.57 25.95 -2.38
CA ALA A 10 -5.53 26.42 -1.00
C ALA A 10 -6.13 25.34 -0.09
N TRP A 11 -5.35 24.83 0.86
CA TRP A 11 -5.88 24.08 2.00
C TRP A 11 -5.98 25.04 3.19
N SER A 12 -7.20 25.45 3.52
CA SER A 12 -7.52 26.11 4.79
C SER A 12 -7.67 25.02 5.86
N LEU A 13 -6.70 24.93 6.77
CA LEU A 13 -6.90 24.26 8.06
C LEU A 13 -7.74 25.21 8.94
N ALA A 14 -9.06 24.98 8.96
CA ALA A 14 -9.90 25.47 10.04
C ALA A 14 -9.61 24.64 11.30
N ALA A 15 -9.29 25.33 12.39
CA ALA A 15 -9.07 24.74 13.70
C ALA A 15 -10.33 23.98 14.16
N ALA A 16 -10.16 22.70 14.52
CA ALA A 16 -11.19 21.95 15.21
C ALA A 16 -11.21 22.36 16.70
N PRO A 17 -12.37 22.66 17.29
CA PRO A 17 -12.46 22.91 18.74
C PRO A 17 -12.22 21.63 19.53
N GLU A 18 -11.62 21.78 20.71
CA GLU A 18 -11.31 20.71 21.67
C GLU A 18 -12.58 19.93 22.07
N PRO A 19 -12.50 18.58 22.23
CA PRO A 19 -13.62 17.82 22.77
C PRO A 19 -13.65 17.92 24.30
N GLU A 20 -14.77 18.39 24.85
CA GLU A 20 -15.06 18.30 26.28
C GLU A 20 -15.14 16.85 26.78
N PRO A 21 -14.76 16.57 28.04
CA PRO A 21 -14.86 15.23 28.60
C PRO A 21 -16.31 14.86 28.92
N PHE A 22 -16.81 13.81 28.24
CA PHE A 22 -18.06 13.15 28.59
C PHE A 22 -18.02 12.64 30.04
N ARG A 23 -18.89 13.19 30.90
CA ARG A 23 -19.22 12.63 32.23
C ARG A 23 -20.23 11.49 32.06
N PHE A 24 -19.89 10.30 32.52
CA PHE A 24 -20.84 9.22 32.74
C PHE A 24 -21.46 9.37 34.14
N GLU A 25 -22.75 9.69 34.21
CA GLU A 25 -23.55 9.45 35.42
C GLU A 25 -24.01 7.99 35.41
N ALA A 26 -23.67 7.25 36.46
CA ALA A 26 -24.14 5.89 36.69
C ALA A 26 -25.46 5.91 37.49
N PRO A 27 -26.51 5.20 37.07
CA PRO A 27 -27.66 4.95 37.93
C PRO A 27 -27.37 3.82 38.95
N PRO A 28 -28.00 3.85 40.15
CA PRO A 28 -27.63 2.97 41.25
C PRO A 28 -28.14 1.53 41.09
N SER A 29 -27.39 0.68 41.77
CA SER A 29 -27.53 -0.77 41.99
C SER A 29 -28.91 -1.25 42.43
N SER A 30 -29.35 -2.36 41.84
CA SER A 30 -30.17 -3.37 42.53
C SER A 30 -29.82 -4.78 42.04
N GLU A 31 -29.41 -5.63 42.97
CA GLU A 31 -29.22 -7.09 42.87
C GLU A 31 -29.87 -7.70 44.15
N PRO A 32 -30.08 -9.02 44.27
CA PRO A 32 -30.18 -10.07 43.25
C PRO A 32 -31.40 -11.03 43.50
N SER A 33 -31.76 -11.88 42.53
CA SER A 33 -32.50 -13.12 42.85
C SER A 33 -32.31 -14.21 41.79
N PRO A 34 -32.39 -15.50 42.19
CA PRO A 34 -31.37 -16.48 41.86
C PRO A 34 -31.73 -17.39 40.67
N ALA A 35 -30.68 -17.96 40.07
CA ALA A 35 -30.76 -18.98 39.03
C ALA A 35 -31.28 -20.33 39.55
N PRO A 36 -31.93 -21.14 38.69
CA PRO A 36 -31.85 -22.58 38.77
C PRO A 36 -30.92 -23.16 37.69
N ALA A 37 -30.21 -24.21 38.11
CA ALA A 37 -29.13 -24.93 37.43
C ALA A 37 -29.63 -25.79 36.23
N PRO A 38 -28.70 -26.37 35.42
CA PRO A 38 -28.99 -26.91 34.10
C PRO A 38 -29.50 -28.36 34.15
N VAL A 39 -30.43 -28.71 33.26
CA VAL A 39 -30.80 -30.10 33.00
C VAL A 39 -30.28 -30.50 31.63
N ALA A 40 -29.21 -31.30 31.62
CA ALA A 40 -28.92 -32.17 30.50
C ALA A 40 -29.79 -33.43 30.64
N SER A 41 -30.45 -33.87 29.57
CA SER A 41 -30.14 -35.16 28.89
C SER A 41 -31.33 -35.79 28.10
N TRP A 42 -30.96 -36.50 27.03
CA TRP A 42 -31.66 -37.57 26.26
C TRP A 42 -32.50 -37.23 25.01
N THR A 43 -31.87 -37.53 23.86
CA THR A 43 -32.33 -38.34 22.69
C THR A 43 -33.55 -37.95 21.85
N THR A 44 -33.24 -37.68 20.57
CA THR A 44 -33.85 -38.20 19.33
C THR A 44 -35.36 -38.45 19.29
N ALA A 45 -36.06 -37.54 18.61
CA ALA A 45 -37.28 -37.89 17.87
C ALA A 45 -37.24 -37.19 16.51
N ASP A 46 -37.42 -37.99 15.46
CA ASP A 46 -37.55 -37.60 14.06
C ASP A 46 -38.53 -36.44 13.88
N HIS A 47 -38.04 -35.30 13.37
CA HIS A 47 -38.91 -34.30 12.78
C HIS A 47 -39.10 -34.61 11.28
N PRO A 48 -40.34 -34.83 10.81
CA PRO A 48 -40.59 -35.01 9.40
C PRO A 48 -40.24 -33.72 8.64
N ARG A 49 -39.61 -33.91 7.47
CA ARG A 49 -39.26 -32.85 6.51
C ARG A 49 -40.41 -31.85 6.36
N ALA A 50 -40.18 -30.61 6.79
CA ALA A 50 -41.00 -29.49 6.37
C ALA A 50 -40.81 -29.33 4.85
N SER A 51 -41.83 -29.71 4.09
CA SER A 51 -41.95 -29.38 2.68
C SER A 51 -41.96 -27.87 2.54
N THR A 52 -40.93 -27.33 1.92
CA THR A 52 -40.85 -25.91 1.57
C THR A 52 -41.96 -25.63 0.53
N PRO A 53 -42.83 -24.63 0.72
CA PRO A 53 -43.83 -24.30 -0.28
C PRO A 53 -43.12 -23.86 -1.57
N ALA A 54 -43.52 -24.44 -2.69
CA ALA A 54 -42.99 -24.10 -4.01
C ALA A 54 -43.37 -22.65 -4.34
N THR A 55 -42.38 -21.76 -4.43
CA THR A 55 -42.60 -20.40 -4.92
C THR A 55 -42.91 -20.46 -6.42
N PRO A 56 -43.95 -19.77 -6.92
CA PRO A 56 -44.40 -19.84 -8.31
C PRO A 56 -43.47 -19.11 -9.31
N PHE A 57 -42.36 -18.56 -8.83
CA PHE A 57 -41.33 -17.94 -9.65
C PHE A 57 -40.09 -18.85 -9.60
N GLY A 58 -39.64 -19.28 -10.77
CA GLY A 58 -38.53 -20.21 -10.94
C GLY A 58 -37.32 -19.85 -10.09
N THR A 59 -36.61 -20.88 -9.64
CA THR A 59 -35.35 -20.75 -8.90
C THR A 59 -34.43 -19.79 -9.65
N THR A 60 -34.24 -18.60 -9.08
CA THR A 60 -33.20 -17.69 -9.54
C THR A 60 -31.88 -18.47 -9.56
N PRO A 61 -31.05 -18.34 -10.62
CA PRO A 61 -29.77 -19.03 -10.66
C PRO A 61 -29.02 -18.71 -9.39
N ARG A 62 -28.75 -19.73 -8.58
CA ARG A 62 -28.03 -19.58 -7.32
C ARG A 62 -26.73 -18.82 -7.64
N PRO A 63 -26.45 -17.66 -7.01
CA PRO A 63 -25.24 -16.91 -7.30
C PRO A 63 -24.07 -17.87 -7.15
N LYS A 64 -23.28 -18.02 -8.22
CA LYS A 64 -22.13 -18.91 -8.22
C LYS A 64 -21.29 -18.56 -6.98
N PRO A 65 -20.95 -19.54 -6.13
CA PRO A 65 -20.12 -19.25 -4.96
C PRO A 65 -18.87 -18.52 -5.43
N HIS A 66 -18.56 -17.40 -4.78
CA HIS A 66 -17.37 -16.61 -5.09
C HIS A 66 -16.16 -17.49 -4.78
N ARG A 67 -15.64 -18.18 -5.79
CA ARG A 67 -14.44 -18.99 -5.64
C ARG A 67 -13.27 -18.04 -5.41
N GLU A 68 -12.62 -18.17 -4.26
CA GLU A 68 -11.40 -17.40 -3.97
C GLU A 68 -10.36 -17.72 -5.06
N PRO A 69 -9.73 -16.71 -5.69
CA PRO A 69 -8.70 -16.95 -6.69
C PRO A 69 -7.53 -17.72 -6.09
N ASP A 70 -7.07 -18.79 -6.74
CA ASP A 70 -5.88 -19.52 -6.27
C ASP A 70 -4.63 -18.64 -6.46
N PRO A 71 -3.92 -18.26 -5.37
CA PRO A 71 -2.79 -17.33 -5.45
C PRO A 71 -1.62 -17.83 -6.31
N ARG A 72 -1.48 -19.14 -6.51
CA ARG A 72 -0.40 -19.72 -7.31
C ARG A 72 -0.64 -19.59 -8.80
N THR A 73 -1.90 -19.55 -9.21
CA THR A 73 -2.32 -19.54 -10.61
C THR A 73 -2.96 -18.22 -11.02
N THR A 74 -3.05 -17.23 -10.15
CA THR A 74 -3.72 -15.96 -10.44
C THR A 74 -2.71 -14.86 -10.77
N ARG A 75 -2.98 -14.10 -11.83
CA ARG A 75 -2.29 -12.83 -12.13
C ARG A 75 -3.08 -11.66 -11.59
N ILE A 76 -2.38 -10.64 -11.13
CA ILE A 76 -3.00 -9.39 -10.70
C ILE A 76 -2.29 -8.18 -11.26
N VAL A 77 -3.06 -7.09 -11.34
CA VAL A 77 -2.58 -5.72 -11.44
C VAL A 77 -2.87 -5.07 -10.10
N ARG A 78 -1.84 -4.56 -9.43
CA ARG A 78 -1.95 -3.80 -8.19
C ARG A 78 -1.61 -2.35 -8.46
N LEU A 79 -2.45 -1.45 -7.97
CA LEU A 79 -2.16 -0.02 -7.88
C LEU A 79 -1.94 0.32 -6.42
N ASP A 80 -0.88 1.06 -6.11
CA ASP A 80 -0.60 1.51 -4.76
C ASP A 80 -0.46 3.02 -4.69
N LEU A 81 -0.96 3.60 -3.61
CA LEU A 81 -0.74 4.98 -3.19
C LEU A 81 -0.31 4.96 -1.73
N MET A 82 0.92 5.41 -1.46
CA MET A 82 1.51 5.36 -0.13
C MET A 82 2.12 6.71 0.24
N ALA A 83 2.13 7.02 1.53
CA ALA A 83 2.79 8.21 2.05
C ALA A 83 3.56 7.86 3.31
N GLY A 84 4.64 8.59 3.58
CA GLY A 84 5.38 8.43 4.81
C GLY A 84 6.74 9.12 4.81
N PRO A 85 7.47 9.03 5.92
CA PRO A 85 8.79 9.63 6.06
C PRO A 85 9.89 8.81 5.37
N LEU A 86 10.81 9.49 4.70
CA LEU A 86 12.11 8.95 4.30
C LEU A 86 13.22 9.72 5.02
N TRP A 87 14.04 9.02 5.76
CA TRP A 87 15.22 9.55 6.43
C TRP A 87 16.43 9.54 5.52
N ARG A 88 17.19 10.62 5.59
CA ARG A 88 18.57 10.73 5.11
C ARG A 88 19.45 11.15 6.29
N PRO A 89 20.77 11.00 6.22
CA PRO A 89 21.64 11.56 7.26
C PRO A 89 21.29 13.03 7.53
N ARG A 90 20.87 13.34 8.78
CA ARG A 90 20.48 14.68 9.28
C ARG A 90 19.20 15.29 8.67
N GLN A 91 18.43 14.54 7.90
CA GLN A 91 17.27 15.05 7.15
C GLN A 91 16.09 14.09 7.11
N LEU A 92 14.91 14.66 6.89
CA LEU A 92 13.66 13.95 6.78
C LEU A 92 12.92 14.47 5.54
N ASP A 93 12.59 13.60 4.61
CA ASP A 93 11.72 13.88 3.48
C ASP A 93 10.32 13.34 3.78
N ALA A 94 9.28 14.09 3.42
CA ALA A 94 7.94 13.56 3.26
C ALA A 94 7.81 12.96 1.86
N ALA A 95 7.42 11.69 1.79
CA ALA A 95 7.25 10.96 0.54
C ALA A 95 5.78 10.73 0.23
N LEU A 96 5.41 10.92 -1.03
CA LEU A 96 4.19 10.42 -1.64
C LEU A 96 4.60 9.49 -2.79
N LEU A 97 4.26 8.21 -2.69
CA LEU A 97 4.67 7.16 -3.61
C LEU A 97 3.46 6.57 -4.30
N THR A 98 3.58 6.34 -5.60
CA THR A 98 2.59 5.62 -6.40
C THR A 98 3.26 4.51 -7.18
N SER A 99 2.65 3.34 -7.20
CA SER A 99 3.18 2.22 -7.97
C SER A 99 2.10 1.42 -8.69
N VAL A 100 2.52 0.80 -9.79
CA VAL A 100 1.76 -0.20 -10.51
C VAL A 100 2.59 -1.48 -10.52
N GLU A 101 2.04 -2.56 -9.99
CA GLU A 101 2.63 -3.89 -10.04
C GLU A 101 1.79 -4.80 -10.94
N ILE A 102 2.43 -5.53 -11.84
CA ILE A 102 1.78 -6.45 -12.78
C ILE A 102 2.51 -7.79 -12.70
N GLY A 103 1.80 -8.84 -12.30
CA GLY A 103 2.45 -10.15 -12.16
C GLY A 103 1.60 -11.21 -11.50
N ALA A 104 2.26 -12.21 -10.92
CA ALA A 104 1.58 -13.28 -10.20
C ALA A 104 1.17 -12.81 -8.79
N MET A 105 0.01 -13.26 -8.33
CA MET A 105 -0.43 -13.01 -6.94
C MET A 105 0.55 -13.60 -5.91
N ARG A 106 1.25 -14.67 -6.30
CA ARG A 106 2.41 -15.24 -5.59
C ARG A 106 3.49 -15.57 -6.63
N GLY A 107 4.68 -15.01 -6.45
CA GLY A 107 5.82 -15.18 -7.36
C GLY A 107 6.36 -13.84 -7.84
N PHE A 108 6.95 -13.83 -9.04
CA PHE A 108 7.53 -12.62 -9.62
C PHE A 108 6.47 -11.71 -10.26
N SER A 109 6.69 -10.41 -10.08
CA SER A 109 5.92 -9.34 -10.69
C SER A 109 6.84 -8.24 -11.20
N GLY A 110 6.46 -7.59 -12.29
CA GLY A 110 7.06 -6.32 -12.69
C GLY A 110 6.44 -5.18 -11.90
N VAL A 111 7.22 -4.16 -11.57
CA VAL A 111 6.75 -2.96 -10.89
C VAL A 111 7.24 -1.71 -11.59
N PHE A 112 6.39 -0.70 -11.63
CA PHE A 112 6.74 0.67 -11.97
C PHE A 112 6.35 1.56 -10.79
N ALA A 113 7.25 2.40 -10.32
CA ALA A 113 7.04 3.26 -9.17
C ALA A 113 7.52 4.68 -9.44
N THR A 114 6.66 5.65 -9.14
CA THR A 114 6.99 7.07 -9.15
C THR A 114 6.67 7.68 -7.78
N GLY A 115 7.34 8.77 -7.43
CA GLY A 115 7.09 9.44 -6.17
C GLY A 115 7.41 10.91 -6.19
N LEU A 116 7.07 11.55 -5.08
CA LEU A 116 7.38 12.93 -4.76
C LEU A 116 8.01 12.94 -3.38
N LEU A 117 9.22 13.47 -3.27
CA LEU A 117 9.92 13.67 -2.01
C LEU A 117 10.08 15.17 -1.79
N VAL A 118 9.52 15.64 -0.68
CA VAL A 118 9.51 17.05 -0.31
C VAL A 118 10.19 17.19 1.04
N ASP A 119 11.06 18.19 1.18
CA ASP A 119 11.54 18.56 2.51
C ASP A 119 10.39 19.28 3.25
N PRO A 120 9.84 18.71 4.33
CA PRO A 120 8.75 19.32 5.07
C PRO A 120 9.19 20.58 5.83
N ARG A 121 10.49 20.83 5.97
CA ARG A 121 11.03 22.01 6.63
C ARG A 121 11.00 23.20 5.68
N ARG A 122 10.70 24.38 6.22
CA ARG A 122 10.87 25.64 5.47
C ARG A 122 12.36 25.87 5.25
N THR A 123 12.82 25.67 4.02
CA THR A 123 14.19 25.95 3.60
C THR A 123 14.20 27.10 2.60
N PRO A 124 15.29 27.87 2.52
CA PRO A 124 15.43 28.97 1.55
C PRO A 124 15.49 28.46 0.10
N VAL A 125 15.66 27.16 -0.10
CA VAL A 125 15.68 26.51 -1.40
C VAL A 125 14.44 25.64 -1.53
N ALA A 126 13.50 26.01 -2.40
CA ALA A 126 12.35 25.16 -2.69
C ALA A 126 12.81 24.00 -3.59
N ALA A 127 13.17 22.88 -2.95
CA ALA A 127 13.67 21.67 -3.60
C ALA A 127 12.62 20.56 -3.62
N LEU A 128 12.56 19.85 -4.74
CA LEU A 128 11.66 18.74 -5.01
C LEU A 128 12.46 17.61 -5.66
N ASP A 129 12.31 16.40 -5.14
CA ASP A 129 12.81 15.20 -5.80
C ASP A 129 11.66 14.31 -6.26
N ALA A 130 11.75 13.78 -7.47
CA ALA A 130 10.77 12.88 -8.05
C ALA A 130 11.47 11.61 -8.56
N PRO A 131 11.52 10.53 -7.75
CA PRO A 131 12.07 9.25 -8.18
C PRO A 131 11.09 8.54 -9.11
N ILE A 132 11.56 8.10 -10.27
CA ILE A 132 10.80 7.38 -11.30
C ILE A 132 11.59 6.15 -11.68
N GLY A 133 10.98 4.96 -11.67
CA GLY A 133 11.71 3.76 -12.04
C GLY A 133 10.85 2.51 -12.14
N GLY A 134 11.46 1.46 -12.65
CA GLY A 134 10.83 0.14 -12.80
C GLY A 134 11.73 -0.96 -12.28
N GLY A 135 11.16 -2.15 -12.10
CA GLY A 135 11.92 -3.29 -11.62
C GLY A 135 11.07 -4.53 -11.41
N ALA A 136 11.55 -5.39 -10.52
CA ALA A 136 10.92 -6.66 -10.21
C ALA A 136 10.72 -6.82 -8.71
N LEU A 137 9.58 -7.39 -8.34
CA LEU A 137 9.24 -7.79 -6.98
C LEU A 137 9.02 -9.29 -6.95
N TYR A 138 9.45 -9.94 -5.87
CA TYR A 138 9.04 -11.29 -5.53
C TYR A 138 8.05 -11.24 -4.37
N ARG A 139 6.89 -11.85 -4.56
CA ARG A 139 5.77 -11.84 -3.61
C ARG A 139 5.48 -13.24 -3.06
N GLY A 140 5.46 -13.34 -1.74
CA GLY A 140 5.04 -14.52 -0.98
C GLY A 140 3.80 -14.25 -0.14
N ARG A 141 3.05 -15.30 0.22
CA ARG A 141 1.96 -15.24 1.20
C ARG A 141 2.51 -15.61 2.58
N LEU A 142 2.22 -14.79 3.58
CA LEU A 142 2.63 -15.02 4.97
C LEU A 142 1.60 -15.95 5.65
N ALA A 143 1.94 -17.24 5.77
CA ALA A 143 1.17 -18.25 6.49
C ALA A 143 -0.33 -18.30 6.13
N ARG A 144 -1.20 -18.66 7.09
CA ARG A 144 -2.66 -18.80 6.91
C ARG A 144 -3.39 -17.45 6.75
N ALA A 145 -2.73 -16.33 6.99
CA ALA A 145 -3.33 -15.00 6.86
C ALA A 145 -3.41 -14.54 5.39
N PRO A 146 -4.35 -13.64 5.02
CA PRO A 146 -4.41 -13.00 3.70
C PRO A 146 -3.38 -11.84 3.58
N VAL A 147 -2.18 -12.04 4.12
CA VAL A 147 -1.09 -11.06 4.12
C VAL A 147 -0.01 -11.52 3.13
N PHE A 148 0.40 -10.60 2.27
CA PHE A 148 1.47 -10.81 1.30
C PHE A 148 2.71 -10.02 1.71
N LEU A 149 3.86 -10.68 1.70
CA LEU A 149 5.16 -10.05 1.80
C LEU A 149 5.76 -9.97 0.39
N SER A 150 6.31 -8.82 0.04
CA SER A 150 7.06 -8.64 -1.19
C SER A 150 8.39 -7.95 -0.93
N ILE A 151 9.40 -8.35 -1.68
CA ILE A 151 10.72 -7.73 -1.69
C ILE A 151 11.17 -7.62 -3.14
N GLY A 152 11.90 -6.57 -3.48
CA GLY A 152 12.49 -6.51 -4.81
C GLY A 152 13.49 -5.40 -5.00
N LEU A 153 13.73 -5.09 -6.26
CA LEU A 153 14.70 -4.11 -6.69
C LEU A 153 14.11 -3.31 -7.84
N THR A 154 14.23 -1.99 -7.75
CA THR A 154 13.87 -1.06 -8.81
C THR A 154 15.05 -0.18 -9.16
N ALA A 155 15.15 0.17 -10.43
CA ALA A 155 16.15 1.08 -10.96
C ALA A 155 15.45 2.14 -11.81
N GLY A 156 16.01 3.34 -11.84
CA GLY A 156 15.45 4.44 -12.59
C GLY A 156 16.22 5.74 -12.39
N LEU A 157 15.48 6.84 -12.30
CA LEU A 157 16.01 8.19 -12.28
C LEU A 157 15.40 8.98 -11.12
N LEU A 158 16.22 9.79 -10.45
CA LEU A 158 15.80 10.83 -9.53
C LEU A 158 15.82 12.17 -10.26
N VAL A 159 14.64 12.66 -10.62
CA VAL A 159 14.50 14.02 -11.17
C VAL A 159 14.48 15.01 -10.03
N HIS A 160 15.37 15.99 -10.08
CA HIS A 160 15.49 17.03 -9.08
C HIS A 160 15.23 18.39 -9.67
N ARG A 161 14.51 19.18 -8.89
CA ARG A 161 14.21 20.56 -9.21
C ARG A 161 14.41 21.39 -7.96
N ALA A 162 15.21 22.44 -8.06
CA ALA A 162 15.42 23.38 -6.98
C ALA A 162 15.28 24.82 -7.48
N LYS A 163 14.49 25.63 -6.80
CA LYS A 163 14.43 27.08 -7.03
C LYS A 163 15.37 27.78 -6.06
N THR A 164 16.38 28.47 -6.60
CA THR A 164 17.34 29.29 -5.86
C THR A 164 17.19 30.76 -6.25
N GLU A 165 17.91 31.65 -5.58
CA GLU A 165 17.96 33.07 -5.95
C GLU A 165 18.58 33.31 -7.34
N ARG A 166 19.42 32.39 -7.81
CA ARG A 166 20.10 32.45 -9.11
C ARG A 166 19.25 31.90 -10.25
N GLY A 167 18.11 31.28 -9.94
CA GLY A 167 17.21 30.70 -10.92
C GLY A 167 16.78 29.28 -10.57
N LEU A 168 16.29 28.59 -11.59
CA LEU A 168 15.77 27.23 -11.47
C LEU A 168 16.86 26.23 -11.89
N HIS A 169 17.17 25.29 -10.99
CA HIS A 169 18.11 24.21 -11.24
C HIS A 169 17.36 22.90 -11.48
N HIS A 170 17.84 22.15 -12.46
CA HIS A 170 17.34 20.84 -12.81
C HIS A 170 18.49 19.85 -12.87
N ALA A 171 18.31 18.67 -12.27
CA ALA A 171 19.26 17.58 -12.35
C ALA A 171 18.53 16.25 -12.46
N VAL A 172 19.16 15.27 -13.09
CA VAL A 172 18.65 13.91 -13.20
C VAL A 172 19.79 12.97 -12.87
N ASP A 173 19.61 12.16 -11.85
CA ASP A 173 20.63 11.20 -11.39
C ASP A 173 20.05 9.79 -11.42
N PRO A 174 20.88 8.74 -11.66
CA PRO A 174 20.41 7.37 -11.49
C PRO A 174 19.95 7.11 -10.06
N ASP A 175 18.93 6.26 -9.91
CA ASP A 175 18.30 5.93 -8.63
C ASP A 175 18.03 4.43 -8.53
N LEU A 176 18.41 3.83 -7.41
CA LEU A 176 18.14 2.43 -7.06
C LEU A 176 17.27 2.39 -5.81
N ARG A 177 16.26 1.50 -5.79
CA ARG A 177 15.42 1.31 -4.60
C ARG A 177 15.16 -0.16 -4.33
N VAL A 178 15.17 -0.53 -3.05
CA VAL A 178 14.85 -1.86 -2.53
C VAL A 178 13.59 -1.74 -1.67
N PRO A 179 12.40 -1.95 -2.26
CA PRO A 179 11.14 -1.99 -1.53
C PRO A 179 10.98 -3.34 -0.80
N ILE A 180 10.60 -3.29 0.48
CA ILE A 180 10.10 -4.42 1.26
C ILE A 180 8.68 -4.07 1.72
N ARG A 181 7.66 -4.78 1.23
CA ARG A 181 6.26 -4.40 1.41
C ARG A 181 5.43 -5.52 2.00
N PHE A 182 4.60 -5.16 2.96
CA PHE A 182 3.55 -5.98 3.54
C PHE A 182 2.22 -5.46 3.03
N ALA A 183 1.41 -6.33 2.44
CA ALA A 183 0.13 -5.97 1.87
C ALA A 183 -0.95 -6.90 2.40
N TRP A 184 -1.94 -6.32 3.05
CA TRP A 184 -3.12 -7.01 3.53
C TRP A 184 -4.33 -6.61 2.68
N THR A 185 -4.96 -7.59 2.03
CA THR A 185 -6.05 -7.33 1.07
C THR A 185 -7.35 -7.93 1.57
N ILE A 186 -8.42 -7.14 1.53
CA ILE A 186 -9.79 -7.60 1.78
C ILE A 186 -10.59 -7.34 0.50
N ALA A 187 -11.00 -8.42 -0.18
CA ALA A 187 -11.58 -8.36 -1.53
C ALA A 187 -10.66 -7.69 -2.57
N LYS A 188 -10.88 -6.40 -2.91
CA LYS A 188 -10.12 -5.65 -3.93
C LYS A 188 -9.32 -4.48 -3.36
N LEU A 189 -9.64 -4.02 -2.15
CA LEU A 189 -8.96 -2.91 -1.49
C LEU A 189 -8.15 -3.47 -0.32
N GLY A 190 -6.97 -2.91 -0.09
CA GLY A 190 -6.13 -3.32 1.01
C GLY A 190 -5.24 -2.21 1.53
N VAL A 191 -4.55 -2.54 2.61
CA VAL A 191 -3.56 -1.68 3.25
C VAL A 191 -2.18 -2.24 2.95
N SER A 192 -1.27 -1.36 2.58
CA SER A 192 0.14 -1.67 2.36
C SER A 192 1.01 -0.88 3.33
N VAL A 193 2.04 -1.55 3.84
CA VAL A 193 3.14 -0.94 4.59
C VAL A 193 4.43 -1.29 3.86
N ALA A 194 5.27 -0.31 3.58
CA ALA A 194 6.53 -0.48 2.88
C ALA A 194 7.68 0.06 3.72
N LEU A 195 8.77 -0.70 3.79
CA LEU A 195 10.10 -0.19 4.11
C LEU A 195 10.82 0.00 2.78
N GLU A 196 11.22 1.24 2.49
CA GLU A 196 11.88 1.63 1.26
C GLU A 196 13.32 2.03 1.58
N GLN A 197 14.28 1.34 0.96
CA GLN A 197 15.67 1.78 0.92
C GLN A 197 15.97 2.33 -0.48
N GLY A 198 16.59 3.49 -0.56
CA GLY A 198 16.91 4.15 -1.82
C GLY A 198 18.35 4.68 -1.83
N PHE A 199 18.96 4.66 -3.01
CA PHE A 199 20.28 5.22 -3.24
C PHE A 199 20.27 5.99 -4.57
N SER A 200 20.60 7.26 -4.50
CA SER A 200 20.85 8.10 -5.67
C SER A 200 22.37 8.26 -5.84
N PHE A 201 22.88 8.32 -7.05
CA PHE A 201 24.34 8.26 -7.27
C PHE A 201 25.10 9.55 -6.92
N ARG A 202 24.40 10.58 -6.43
CA ARG A 202 24.95 11.90 -6.20
C ARG A 202 24.38 12.53 -4.93
N ASP A 203 25.26 12.98 -4.06
CA ASP A 203 24.95 13.94 -3.00
C ASP A 203 24.73 15.33 -3.61
N ARG A 204 23.83 16.12 -3.03
CA ARG A 204 23.57 17.48 -3.50
C ARG A 204 23.65 18.47 -2.37
N ASP A 205 24.18 19.64 -2.66
CA ASP A 205 24.20 20.78 -1.77
C ASP A 205 23.98 22.08 -2.54
N TYR A 206 23.40 23.05 -1.83
CA TYR A 206 23.25 24.42 -2.29
C TYR A 206 23.84 25.33 -1.24
N SER A 207 24.76 26.20 -1.68
CA SER A 207 25.41 27.18 -0.83
C SER A 207 24.97 28.60 -1.16
N ARG A 208 24.91 29.45 -0.13
CA ARG A 208 24.65 30.88 -0.22
C ARG A 208 25.71 31.60 0.60
N ARG A 209 26.45 32.53 -0.02
CA ARG A 209 27.54 33.29 0.62
C ARG A 209 28.57 32.40 1.34
N GLY A 210 28.93 31.27 0.74
CA GLY A 210 29.91 30.32 1.31
C GLY A 210 29.36 29.38 2.39
N GLN A 211 28.07 29.48 2.76
CA GLN A 211 27.43 28.58 3.72
C GLN A 211 26.45 27.63 3.01
N VAL A 212 26.46 26.35 3.37
CA VAL A 212 25.50 25.37 2.86
C VAL A 212 24.14 25.64 3.49
N VAL A 213 23.16 26.02 2.67
CA VAL A 213 21.79 26.35 3.10
C VAL A 213 20.82 25.20 2.88
N TRP A 214 21.20 24.24 2.04
CA TRP A 214 20.45 23.03 1.78
C TRP A 214 21.43 21.94 1.34
N ALA A 215 21.22 20.71 1.78
CA ALA A 215 21.93 19.56 1.28
C ALA A 215 20.97 18.38 1.20
N LYS A 216 21.30 17.32 0.47
CA LYS A 216 20.67 16.01 0.53
C LYS A 216 21.70 14.93 0.23
N GLY A 217 21.79 13.97 1.15
CA GLY A 217 22.62 12.77 0.97
C GLY A 217 21.98 11.78 -0.01
N ALA A 218 22.79 11.00 -0.70
CA ALA A 218 22.44 10.01 -1.71
C ALA A 218 21.55 8.88 -1.18
N TYR A 219 21.89 8.37 0.01
CA TYR A 219 21.19 7.28 0.66
C TYR A 219 19.96 7.76 1.42
N ARG A 220 18.86 7.03 1.27
CA ARG A 220 17.61 7.24 2.00
C ARG A 220 17.01 5.91 2.45
N ILE A 221 16.38 5.92 3.62
CA ILE A 221 15.62 4.79 4.14
C ILE A 221 14.37 5.32 4.81
N GLY A 222 13.24 4.65 4.67
CA GLY A 222 12.10 4.97 5.51
C GLY A 222 10.90 4.10 5.28
N PHE A 223 9.78 4.51 5.86
CA PHE A 223 8.55 3.75 5.77
C PHE A 223 7.46 4.54 5.07
N ALA A 224 6.58 3.83 4.38
CA ALA A 224 5.36 4.37 3.85
C ALA A 224 4.18 3.47 4.22
N ILE A 225 3.04 4.08 4.47
CA ILE A 225 1.76 3.38 4.64
C ILE A 225 0.81 3.88 3.57
N GLY A 226 -0.05 3.00 3.08
CA GLY A 226 -0.92 3.36 1.99
C GLY A 226 -2.02 2.36 1.73
N LEU A 227 -2.77 2.68 0.70
CA LEU A 227 -3.83 1.84 0.17
C LEU A 227 -3.36 1.20 -1.13
N HIS A 228 -3.85 -0.01 -1.37
CA HIS A 228 -3.64 -0.68 -2.64
C HIS A 228 -4.95 -1.26 -3.18
N TRP A 229 -5.02 -1.32 -4.50
CA TRP A 229 -6.15 -1.89 -5.21
C TRP A 229 -5.71 -3.04 -6.10
N ASP A 230 -6.28 -4.22 -5.89
CA ASP A 230 -5.97 -5.44 -6.63
C ASP A 230 -7.06 -5.75 -7.66
N ARG A 231 -6.65 -5.89 -8.92
CA ARG A 231 -7.50 -6.38 -10.01
C ARG A 231 -6.95 -7.68 -10.55
N VAL A 232 -7.78 -8.73 -10.52
CA VAL A 232 -7.45 -10.02 -11.13
C VAL A 232 -7.38 -9.86 -12.66
N ALA A 233 -6.26 -10.28 -13.24
CA ALA A 233 -5.95 -10.14 -14.68
C ALA A 233 -5.88 -11.50 -15.41
N GLY A 234 -6.51 -12.54 -14.85
CA GLY A 234 -6.58 -13.89 -15.42
C GLY A 234 -5.66 -14.89 -14.73
N ARG A 235 -5.43 -16.04 -15.39
CA ARG A 235 -4.58 -17.13 -14.86
C ARG A 235 -3.13 -16.98 -15.31
N ALA A 236 -2.20 -17.21 -14.39
CA ALA A 236 -0.79 -17.44 -14.67
C ALA A 236 -0.62 -18.80 -15.37
N ARG A 237 0.06 -18.83 -16.52
CA ARG A 237 0.50 -20.09 -17.13
C ARG A 237 1.56 -20.71 -16.22
N ILE A 238 1.27 -21.88 -15.64
CA ILE A 238 2.29 -22.70 -14.99
C ILE A 238 3.06 -23.42 -16.10
N THR A 239 4.28 -22.99 -16.38
CA THR A 239 5.21 -23.79 -17.19
C THR A 239 5.81 -24.86 -16.27
N LEU A 240 5.18 -26.04 -16.21
CA LEU A 240 5.81 -27.18 -15.55
C LEU A 240 7.04 -27.59 -16.38
N PRO A 241 8.22 -27.84 -15.77
CA PRO A 241 9.33 -28.42 -16.50
C PRO A 241 8.89 -29.78 -17.05
N ARG A 242 8.93 -29.93 -18.37
CA ARG A 242 8.61 -31.16 -19.08
C ARG A 242 9.59 -32.23 -18.58
N ARG A 243 9.14 -33.09 -17.67
CA ARG A 243 9.89 -34.25 -17.16
C ARG A 243 10.24 -35.09 -18.39
N ARG A 244 11.49 -35.01 -18.88
CA ARG A 244 12.01 -35.96 -19.88
C ARG A 244 11.96 -37.32 -19.21
N MET A 245 11.01 -38.16 -19.60
CA MET A 245 11.10 -39.60 -19.35
C MET A 245 12.36 -40.07 -20.07
N ARG A 246 13.37 -40.48 -19.31
CA ARG A 246 14.44 -41.33 -19.84
C ARG A 246 13.82 -42.71 -20.00
N SER A 247 13.63 -43.14 -21.24
CA SER A 247 13.50 -44.55 -21.56
C SER A 247 14.90 -45.17 -21.42
N SER A 248 15.04 -46.09 -20.47
CA SER A 248 16.09 -47.11 -20.45
C SER A 248 15.64 -48.29 -21.29
#